data_AF-G3J2J2-F1
#
_entry.id   AF-G3J2J2-F1
#
_cell.length_a   1.000
_cell.length_b   1.000
_cell.length_c   1.000
_cell.angle_alpha   90.00
_cell.angle_beta   90.00
_cell.angle_gamma   90.00
#
_symmetry.space_group_name_H-M   'P 1'
#
loop_
_entity.id
_entity.type
_entity.pdbx_description
1 polymer ?
#
loop_
_entity_poly.entity_id
_entity_poly.type
_entity_poly.pdbx_seq_one_letter_code
_entity_poly.pdbx_strand_id
1 'polypeptide(L)'
;MAHFVTALLALATAVSASPMGTTPNTSSILARSGPCFQGDCPDNTQHSFDMVYTDESGYTSDYIRINDCQQCLAHKTGGGGGGCWDLKTCGRDQTICIDPSNFRAHRIWHDNGDKFCYGLDHWDLGACDGTNIRNRQVFTPINESRC
;
A
#
# COMPACT_ATOMS: atom_id res chain seq x y z
N MET A 1 42.37 -33.87 57.42
CA MET A 1 41.23 -32.94 57.41
C MET A 1 41.39 -32.10 56.14
N ALA A 2 40.81 -32.55 55.01
CA ALA A 2 39.51 -32.11 54.48
C ALA A 2 39.47 -30.57 54.34
N HIS A 3 39.35 -29.97 53.16
CA HIS A 3 38.21 -30.12 52.26
C HIS A 3 38.56 -29.81 50.79
N PHE A 4 38.05 -30.65 49.89
CA PHE A 4 37.86 -30.36 48.46
C PHE A 4 36.71 -29.34 48.31
N VAL A 5 36.90 -28.31 47.48
CA VAL A 5 35.78 -27.49 46.98
C VAL A 5 35.80 -27.57 45.46
N THR A 6 34.91 -28.40 44.93
CA THR A 6 34.66 -28.58 43.50
C THR A 6 33.66 -27.50 43.07
N ALA A 7 34.09 -26.55 42.22
CA ALA A 7 33.18 -25.59 41.60
C ALA A 7 32.58 -26.19 40.33
N LEU A 8 31.30 -26.54 40.36
CA LEU A 8 30.51 -26.85 39.16
C LEU A 8 30.18 -25.53 38.42
N LEU A 9 30.69 -25.36 37.21
CA LEU A 9 30.17 -24.38 36.27
C LEU A 9 28.97 -24.99 35.53
N ALA A 10 27.77 -24.48 35.79
CA ALA A 10 26.59 -24.76 34.96
C ALA A 10 26.58 -23.81 33.76
N LEU A 11 26.68 -24.34 32.53
CA LEU A 11 26.41 -23.59 31.31
C LEU A 11 24.89 -23.40 31.17
N ALA A 12 24.41 -22.17 31.30
CA ALA A 12 23.06 -21.80 30.92
C ALA A 12 23.05 -21.39 29.43
N THR A 13 22.46 -22.21 28.56
CA THR A 13 22.14 -21.80 27.19
C THR A 13 20.88 -20.97 27.20
N ALA A 14 21.02 -19.65 27.08
CA ALA A 14 19.90 -18.75 26.86
C ALA A 14 19.42 -18.89 25.41
N VAL A 15 18.33 -19.65 25.20
CA VAL A 15 17.55 -19.57 23.96
C VAL A 15 16.74 -18.28 24.02
N SER A 16 17.24 -17.25 23.35
CA SER A 16 16.51 -16.02 23.05
C SER A 16 15.37 -16.35 22.08
N ALA A 17 14.21 -16.74 22.61
CA ALA A 17 12.97 -16.67 21.85
C ALA A 17 12.63 -15.18 21.68
N SER A 18 12.92 -14.64 20.49
CA SER A 18 12.43 -13.31 20.11
C SER A 18 10.91 -13.34 20.19
N PRO A 19 10.25 -12.39 20.87
CA PRO A 19 8.82 -12.26 20.75
C PRO A 19 8.51 -11.97 19.28
N MET A 20 7.73 -12.86 18.66
CA MET A 20 7.13 -12.63 17.36
C MET A 20 6.19 -11.45 17.54
N GLY A 21 6.74 -10.25 17.34
CA GLY A 21 5.98 -9.01 17.37
C GLY A 21 4.92 -9.10 16.29
N THR A 22 3.68 -9.32 16.71
CA THR A 22 2.51 -8.94 15.92
C THR A 22 2.60 -7.43 15.74
N THR A 23 3.27 -6.97 14.68
CA THR A 23 3.18 -5.58 14.24
C THR A 23 1.70 -5.33 13.96
N PRO A 24 1.07 -4.36 14.65
CA PRO A 24 -0.23 -3.90 14.20
C PRO A 24 -0.03 -3.40 12.78
N ASN A 25 -0.83 -3.90 11.84
CA ASN A 25 -0.96 -3.32 10.51
C ASN A 25 -1.65 -1.96 10.64
N THR A 26 -0.98 -0.99 11.29
CA THR A 26 -1.39 0.40 11.28
C THR A 26 -0.84 1.01 10.01
N SER A 27 -1.44 0.65 8.88
CA SER A 27 -1.45 1.49 7.69
C SER A 27 -1.96 2.85 8.14
N SER A 28 -1.05 3.80 8.36
CA SER A 28 -1.40 5.11 8.88
C SER A 28 -2.09 5.92 7.79
N ILE A 29 -3.39 5.68 7.63
CA ILE A 29 -4.31 6.48 6.81
C ILE A 29 -4.34 7.88 7.45
N LEU A 30 -3.88 8.90 6.72
CA LEU A 30 -3.77 10.26 7.26
C LEU A 30 -5.13 10.93 7.47
N ALA A 31 -6.04 10.71 6.52
CA ALA A 31 -7.47 11.03 6.59
C ALA A 31 -8.07 10.57 5.27
N ARG A 32 -8.79 9.44 5.28
CA ARG A 32 -9.54 9.03 4.09
C ARG A 32 -10.70 9.99 3.93
N SER A 33 -10.78 10.67 2.79
CA SER A 33 -11.93 11.53 2.52
C SER A 33 -13.20 10.67 2.35
N GLY A 34 -14.39 11.27 2.38
CA GLY A 34 -15.65 10.54 2.22
C GLY A 34 -15.91 10.09 0.77
N PRO A 35 -17.01 9.35 0.52
CA PRO A 35 -17.35 8.84 -0.81
C PRO A 35 -17.52 9.93 -1.88
N CYS A 36 -17.74 11.18 -1.49
CA CYS A 36 -17.99 12.30 -2.41
C CYS A 36 -16.73 12.81 -3.12
N PHE A 37 -15.57 12.75 -2.46
CA PHE A 37 -14.32 13.29 -2.98
C PHE A 37 -13.14 12.59 -2.32
N GLN A 38 -12.15 12.14 -3.08
CA GLN A 38 -10.92 11.55 -2.55
C GLN A 38 -9.68 12.43 -2.77
N GLY A 39 -9.78 13.45 -3.64
CA GLY A 39 -8.63 14.26 -4.04
C GLY A 39 -7.60 13.49 -4.85
N ASP A 40 -6.54 14.19 -5.23
CA ASP A 40 -5.52 13.68 -6.16
C ASP A 40 -4.35 12.97 -5.44
N CYS A 41 -4.27 13.09 -4.12
CA CYS A 41 -3.24 12.45 -3.30
C CYS A 41 -3.74 11.10 -2.76
N PRO A 42 -2.89 10.06 -2.67
CA PRO A 42 -3.19 8.87 -1.89
C PRO A 42 -3.51 9.18 -0.42
N ASP A 43 -4.44 8.43 0.16
CA ASP A 43 -4.87 8.64 1.56
C ASP A 43 -3.91 8.03 2.59
N ASN A 44 -3.02 7.12 2.14
CA ASN A 44 -2.05 6.42 2.97
C ASN A 44 -0.66 7.06 2.84
N THR A 45 0.06 7.24 3.96
CA THR A 45 1.44 7.72 3.96
C THR A 45 2.49 6.64 3.80
N GLN A 46 2.14 5.38 4.04
CA GLN A 46 3.11 4.29 4.01
C GLN A 46 3.62 4.00 2.60
N HIS A 47 2.78 4.23 1.60
CA HIS A 47 3.12 4.02 0.20
C HIS A 47 2.69 5.22 -0.62
N SER A 48 3.49 5.56 -1.62
CA SER A 48 3.33 6.78 -2.42
C SER A 48 2.25 6.68 -3.50
N PHE A 49 1.39 5.66 -3.49
CA PHE A 49 0.37 5.47 -4.51
C PHE A 49 -0.82 4.68 -3.97
N ASP A 50 -1.97 4.85 -4.61
CA ASP A 50 -3.16 4.01 -4.45
C ASP A 50 -4.05 4.07 -5.71
N MET A 51 -5.19 3.40 -5.67
CA MET A 51 -6.21 3.50 -6.71
C MET A 51 -7.55 3.95 -6.13
N VAL A 52 -8.26 4.81 -6.84
CA VAL A 52 -9.67 5.13 -6.58
C VAL A 52 -10.51 4.59 -7.73
N TYR A 53 -11.46 3.71 -7.40
CA TYR A 53 -12.54 3.32 -8.29
C TYR A 53 -13.79 4.13 -7.96
N THR A 54 -14.50 4.61 -8.98
CA THR A 54 -15.80 5.26 -8.84
C THR A 54 -16.80 4.61 -9.77
N ASP A 55 -17.94 4.19 -9.22
CA ASP A 55 -19.16 3.92 -9.96
C ASP A 55 -20.07 5.15 -9.92
N GLU A 56 -20.22 5.81 -11.05
CA GLU A 56 -21.19 6.87 -11.28
C GLU A 56 -22.33 6.31 -12.14
N SER A 57 -23.54 6.83 -11.99
CA SER A 57 -24.72 6.32 -12.71
C SER A 57 -24.51 6.20 -14.24
N GLY A 58 -24.18 4.98 -14.71
CA GLY A 58 -23.92 4.65 -16.11
C GLY A 58 -22.46 4.73 -16.56
N TYR A 59 -21.52 5.02 -15.66
CA TYR A 59 -20.11 5.18 -15.97
C TYR A 59 -19.19 4.81 -14.80
N THR A 60 -18.15 4.03 -15.07
CA THR A 60 -17.13 3.68 -14.08
C THR A 60 -15.81 4.35 -14.40
N SER A 61 -15.06 4.71 -13.37
CA SER A 61 -13.69 5.24 -13.53
C SER A 61 -12.71 4.68 -12.52
N ASP A 62 -11.49 4.43 -12.99
CA ASP A 62 -10.32 4.05 -12.21
C ASP A 62 -9.28 5.16 -12.32
N TYR A 63 -8.77 5.63 -11.18
CA TYR A 63 -7.65 6.56 -11.11
C TYR A 63 -6.54 5.96 -10.27
N ILE A 64 -5.33 5.88 -10.83
CA ILE A 64 -4.12 5.69 -10.03
C ILE A 64 -3.70 7.07 -9.53
N ARG A 65 -3.53 7.19 -8.22
CA ARG A 65 -3.01 8.40 -7.59
C ARG A 65 -1.62 8.13 -7.06
N ILE A 66 -0.77 9.15 -7.12
CA ILE A 66 0.56 9.11 -6.55
C ILE A 66 0.84 10.35 -5.74
N ASN A 67 1.70 10.23 -4.73
CA ASN A 67 2.33 11.34 -4.04
C ASN A 67 3.83 11.07 -4.02
N ASP A 68 4.52 11.56 -5.04
CA ASP A 68 5.97 11.40 -5.19
C ASP A 68 6.63 12.76 -5.25
N CYS A 69 7.73 12.96 -4.53
CA CYS A 69 8.34 14.29 -4.31
C CYS A 69 7.36 15.38 -3.84
N GLN A 70 6.39 15.03 -2.97
CA GLN A 70 5.35 15.95 -2.51
C GLN A 70 4.47 16.52 -3.64
N GLN A 71 4.45 15.85 -4.80
CA GLN A 71 3.61 16.19 -5.92
C GLN A 71 2.54 15.11 -6.06
N CYS A 72 1.30 15.52 -5.80
CA CYS A 72 0.16 14.64 -6.01
C CYS A 72 -0.26 14.68 -7.46
N LEU A 73 -0.38 13.51 -8.07
CA LEU A 73 -0.81 13.35 -9.44
C LEU A 73 -1.82 12.21 -9.52
N ALA A 74 -2.86 12.39 -10.32
CA ALA A 74 -3.86 11.37 -10.58
C ALA A 74 -3.95 11.10 -12.09
N HIS A 75 -4.03 9.82 -12.46
CA HIS A 75 -4.16 9.39 -13.84
C HIS A 75 -5.31 8.41 -13.98
N LYS A 76 -6.21 8.73 -14.91
CA LYS A 76 -7.34 7.87 -15.25
C LYS A 76 -6.84 6.66 -16.06
N THR A 77 -6.91 5.47 -15.48
CA THR A 77 -6.51 4.23 -16.16
C THR A 77 -7.64 3.54 -16.91
N GLY A 78 -8.90 3.91 -16.63
CA GLY A 78 -10.04 3.31 -17.30
C GLY A 78 -11.31 3.36 -16.45
N GLY A 79 -12.09 2.30 -16.51
CA GLY A 79 -13.30 2.05 -15.70
C GLY A 79 -13.59 0.55 -15.56
N GLY A 80 -12.54 -0.27 -15.61
CA GLY A 80 -12.61 -1.73 -15.77
C GLY A 80 -11.96 -2.52 -14.64
N GLY A 81 -11.57 -1.88 -13.54
CA GLY A 81 -10.98 -2.55 -12.39
C GLY A 81 -9.48 -2.71 -12.52
N GLY A 82 -8.77 -1.59 -12.71
CA GLY A 82 -7.31 -1.55 -12.64
C GLY A 82 -6.64 -0.82 -13.80
N GLY A 83 -5.33 -1.00 -13.91
CA GLY A 83 -4.54 -0.51 -15.03
C GLY A 83 -3.10 -0.21 -14.67
N CYS A 84 -2.38 0.31 -15.65
CA CYS A 84 -0.98 0.70 -15.52
C CYS A 84 -0.80 2.16 -15.89
N TRP A 85 0.15 2.81 -15.25
CA TRP A 85 0.56 4.17 -15.54
C TRP A 85 2.08 4.25 -15.63
N ASP A 86 2.57 4.58 -16.82
CA ASP A 86 3.96 4.96 -17.07
C ASP A 86 4.12 6.46 -16.84
N LEU A 87 5.05 6.84 -15.97
CA LEU A 87 5.23 8.23 -15.57
C LEU A 87 6.67 8.52 -15.15
N LYS A 88 7.04 9.80 -15.22
CA LYS A 88 8.29 10.33 -14.69
C LYS A 88 7.98 11.27 -13.53
N THR A 89 8.49 10.95 -12.34
CA THR A 89 8.43 11.80 -11.15
C THR A 89 9.78 11.83 -10.48
N CYS A 90 10.11 12.93 -9.80
CA CYS A 90 11.42 13.08 -9.16
C CYS A 90 12.62 12.84 -10.12
N GLY A 91 12.43 13.05 -11.43
CA GLY A 91 13.43 12.76 -12.46
C GLY A 91 13.59 11.26 -12.82
N ARG A 92 12.82 10.37 -12.20
CA ARG A 92 12.92 8.92 -12.37
C ARG A 92 11.73 8.39 -13.16
N ASP A 93 12.01 7.62 -14.20
CA ASP A 93 10.98 6.89 -14.94
C ASP A 93 10.51 5.69 -14.14
N GLN A 94 9.20 5.48 -14.11
CA GLN A 94 8.58 4.37 -13.42
C GLN A 94 7.28 3.91 -14.08
N THR A 95 6.90 2.68 -13.78
CA THR A 95 5.57 2.11 -14.11
C THR A 95 4.90 1.66 -12.82
N ILE A 96 3.65 2.06 -12.62
CA ILE A 96 2.80 1.54 -11.54
C ILE A 96 1.63 0.81 -12.17
N CYS A 97 1.42 -0.44 -11.79
CA CYS A 97 0.27 -1.24 -12.21
C CYS A 97 -0.51 -1.74 -11.00
N ILE A 98 -1.83 -1.61 -11.06
CA ILE A 98 -2.75 -2.04 -10.00
C ILE A 98 -3.80 -2.97 -10.63
N ASP A 99 -3.97 -4.14 -10.02
CA ASP A 99 -4.92 -5.19 -10.40
C ASP A 99 -5.81 -5.51 -9.18
N PRO A 100 -6.87 -4.71 -8.96
CA PRO A 100 -7.84 -4.89 -7.88
C PRO A 100 -8.50 -6.28 -7.90
N SER A 101 -8.76 -6.83 -9.09
CA SER A 101 -9.41 -8.14 -9.24
C SER A 101 -8.59 -9.29 -8.64
N ASN A 102 -7.26 -9.12 -8.58
CA ASN A 102 -6.34 -10.08 -7.99
C ASN A 102 -5.65 -9.55 -6.72
N PHE A 103 -6.13 -8.44 -6.14
CA PHE A 103 -5.60 -7.81 -4.93
C PHE A 103 -4.08 -7.62 -4.93
N ARG A 104 -3.53 -7.19 -6.07
CA ARG A 104 -2.08 -7.03 -6.26
C ARG A 104 -1.72 -5.77 -7.02
N ALA A 105 -0.53 -5.25 -6.75
CA ALA A 105 0.07 -4.16 -7.51
C ALA A 105 1.58 -4.37 -7.67
N HIS A 106 2.18 -3.65 -8.61
CA HIS A 106 3.63 -3.55 -8.68
C HIS A 106 4.09 -2.16 -9.15
N ARG A 107 5.32 -1.81 -8.78
CA ARG A 107 6.04 -0.63 -9.22
C ARG A 107 7.37 -1.05 -9.80
N ILE A 108 7.71 -0.54 -10.97
CA ILE A 108 9.02 -0.71 -11.61
C ILE A 108 9.68 0.65 -11.68
N TRP A 109 10.91 0.75 -11.18
CA TRP A 109 11.79 1.88 -11.37
C TRP A 109 12.72 1.61 -12.55
N HIS A 110 12.60 2.38 -13.63
CA HIS A 110 13.32 2.10 -14.89
C HIS A 110 14.77 2.59 -14.89
N ASP A 111 15.13 3.43 -13.92
CA ASP A 111 16.51 3.91 -13.78
C ASP A 111 17.47 2.82 -13.31
N ASN A 112 17.00 1.89 -12.49
CA ASN A 112 17.80 0.78 -11.97
C ASN A 112 17.20 -0.61 -12.20
N GLY A 113 16.00 -0.69 -12.78
CA GLY A 113 15.27 -1.95 -13.01
C GLY A 113 14.67 -2.56 -11.75
N ASP A 114 14.67 -1.85 -10.61
CA ASP A 114 14.09 -2.37 -9.38
C ASP A 114 12.58 -2.53 -9.54
N LYS A 115 12.09 -3.73 -9.18
CA LYS A 115 10.67 -4.02 -9.17
C LYS A 115 10.22 -4.41 -7.75
N PHE A 116 9.11 -3.82 -7.36
CA PHE A 116 8.46 -4.04 -6.08
C PHE A 116 7.03 -4.49 -6.33
N CYS A 117 6.59 -5.50 -5.58
CA CYS A 117 5.24 -6.03 -5.60
C CYS A 117 4.54 -5.73 -4.27
N TYR A 118 3.22 -5.62 -4.33
CA TYR A 118 2.38 -5.25 -3.21
C TYR A 118 1.12 -6.10 -3.23
N GLY A 119 0.63 -6.47 -2.05
CA GLY A 119 -0.79 -6.80 -1.89
C GLY A 119 -1.62 -5.51 -1.92
N LEU A 120 -2.94 -5.64 -2.02
CA LEU A 120 -3.87 -4.51 -1.89
C LEU A 120 -4.79 -4.72 -0.69
N ASP A 121 -4.93 -3.66 0.10
CA ASP A 121 -6.04 -3.49 1.03
C ASP A 121 -7.18 -2.74 0.32
N HIS A 122 -8.43 -3.02 0.70
CA HIS A 122 -9.61 -2.52 0.01
C HIS A 122 -10.59 -1.84 0.97
N TRP A 123 -11.04 -0.66 0.56
CA TRP A 123 -11.96 0.17 1.32
C TRP A 123 -13.14 0.57 0.45
N ASP A 124 -14.33 0.08 0.79
CA ASP A 124 -15.58 0.53 0.19
C ASP A 124 -16.13 1.71 0.99
N LEU A 125 -16.26 2.87 0.33
CA LEU A 125 -16.73 4.12 0.93
C LEU A 125 -18.23 4.35 0.70
N GLY A 126 -18.87 3.52 -0.13
CA GLY A 126 -20.28 3.63 -0.48
C GLY A 126 -20.61 4.80 -1.41
N ALA A 127 -21.90 5.14 -1.44
CA ALA A 127 -22.45 6.20 -2.27
C ALA A 127 -22.20 7.60 -1.69
N CYS A 128 -22.28 8.61 -2.54
CA CYS A 128 -22.37 10.01 -2.10
C CYS A 128 -23.78 10.56 -2.34
N ASP A 129 -24.51 10.79 -1.24
CA ASP A 129 -25.88 11.30 -1.29
C ASP A 129 -25.98 12.64 -2.02
N GLY A 130 -27.02 12.79 -2.85
CA GLY A 130 -27.23 14.00 -3.65
C GLY A 130 -26.34 14.12 -4.88
N THR A 131 -25.54 13.10 -5.22
CA THR A 131 -24.71 13.05 -6.42
C THR A 131 -25.06 11.84 -7.31
N ASN A 132 -24.38 11.70 -8.43
CA ASN A 132 -24.47 10.53 -9.31
C ASN A 132 -23.55 9.37 -8.87
N ILE A 133 -22.71 9.55 -7.85
CA ILE A 133 -21.76 8.55 -7.35
C ILE A 133 -22.51 7.50 -6.53
N ARG A 134 -22.60 6.29 -7.08
CA ARG A 134 -23.25 5.13 -6.48
C ARG A 134 -22.31 4.33 -5.61
N ASN A 135 -21.03 4.30 -5.96
CA ASN A 135 -20.02 3.69 -5.13
C ASN A 135 -18.66 4.38 -5.33
N ARG A 136 -17.86 4.40 -4.27
CA ARG A 136 -16.45 4.75 -4.34
C ARG A 136 -15.62 3.76 -3.53
N GLN A 137 -14.55 3.27 -4.14
CA GLN A 137 -13.64 2.32 -3.51
C GLN A 137 -12.21 2.82 -3.60
N VAL A 138 -11.39 2.45 -2.61
CA VAL A 138 -9.97 2.78 -2.57
C VAL A 138 -9.17 1.50 -2.36
N PHE A 139 -8.17 1.29 -3.21
CA PHE A 139 -7.25 0.16 -3.13
C PHE A 139 -5.86 0.68 -2.79
N THR A 140 -5.36 0.30 -1.62
CA THR A 140 -4.12 0.82 -1.07
C THR A 140 -3.08 -0.31 -1.02
N PRO A 141 -1.84 -0.08 -1.49
CA PRO A 141 -0.78 -1.09 -1.40
C PRO A 141 -0.45 -1.43 0.07
N ILE A 142 -0.09 -2.69 0.29
CA ILE A 142 0.38 -3.26 1.56
C ILE A 142 1.45 -4.32 1.28
N ASN A 143 2.17 -4.73 2.32
CA ASN A 143 3.11 -5.85 2.27
C ASN A 143 4.13 -5.75 1.11
N GLU A 144 4.78 -4.60 0.98
CA GLU A 144 5.80 -4.38 -0.05
C GLU A 144 6.91 -5.43 0.02
N SER A 145 7.25 -6.00 -1.15
CA SER A 145 8.37 -6.92 -1.31
C SER A 145 9.05 -6.71 -2.65
N ARG A 146 10.32 -7.13 -2.78
CA ARG A 146 10.96 -7.25 -4.09
C ARG A 146 10.32 -8.39 -4.89
N CYS A 147 10.22 -8.18 -6.20
CA CYS A 147 9.85 -9.14 -7.23
C CYS A 147 10.51 -8.69 -8.56
#